data_AF-A7E304-F1
#
_entry.id   AF-A7E304-F1
#
_cell.length_a   1.000
_cell.length_b   1.000
_cell.length_c   1.000
_cell.angle_alpha   90.00
_cell.angle_beta   90.00
_cell.angle_gamma   90.00
#
_symmetry.space_group_name_H-M   'P 1'
#
loop_
_entity.id
_entity.type
_entity.pdbx_description
1 polymer ?
#
loop_
_entity_poly.entity_id
_entity_poly.type
_entity_poly.pdbx_seq_one_letter_code
_entity_poly.pdbx_strand_id
1 'polypeptide(L)'
;KTNQEILKNVESSRNVQPHFLEFLLSLGWSVDVGKHPGWTGHVSTSWSINSCDDGEGPEQDEVISSEDVGASIFNGQKKVLYYADALTEIAFVVPSPVESLTDSLESNISDQDSDSNMDLMPGILKQPSLTLELFPNHTDNLNSSQRLSPSSRMKKLPQGRPVPPLGPETRVSVVWVERYDDIENFPLSDLMTEISTGVETTANSSTSLRSTALEKEVPVIFIHPLNTGLFRIKIQGATGKFNMVIPLVDGMIVSRRALGFLVRQTVINICRRKRLESDSYSPPHVRRKQKITDIVNKYRNKQLEPEFYTSLFQEVGLKNCSS
;
A
#
# COMPACT_ATOMS: atom_id res chain seq x y z
N LYS A 1 -8.62 27.84 1.19
CA LYS A 1 -9.55 26.71 0.96
C LYS A 1 -9.55 25.84 2.20
N THR A 2 -10.68 25.29 2.60
CA THR A 2 -10.73 24.24 3.64
C THR A 2 -10.12 22.94 3.11
N ASN A 3 -9.71 22.02 3.99
CA ASN A 3 -9.17 20.71 3.58
C ASN A 3 -10.14 19.97 2.62
N GLN A 4 -11.42 19.90 2.98
CA GLN A 4 -12.44 19.25 2.14
C GLN A 4 -12.58 19.89 0.76
N GLU A 5 -12.49 21.22 0.66
CA GLU A 5 -12.48 21.92 -0.63
C GLU A 5 -11.23 21.59 -1.47
N ILE A 6 -10.08 21.31 -0.83
CA ILE A 6 -8.87 20.90 -1.54
C ILE A 6 -9.10 19.53 -2.18
N LEU A 7 -9.60 18.56 -1.41
CA LEU A 7 -9.88 17.20 -1.86
C LEU A 7 -10.98 17.15 -2.93
N LYS A 8 -12.02 17.97 -2.81
CA LYS A 8 -13.11 18.03 -3.81
C LYS A 8 -12.66 18.54 -5.19
N ASN A 9 -11.52 19.23 -5.30
CA ASN A 9 -11.08 19.71 -6.62
C ASN A 9 -10.84 18.55 -7.60
N VAL A 10 -10.43 17.36 -7.13
CA VAL A 10 -10.10 16.24 -8.02
C VAL A 10 -11.32 15.44 -8.50
N GLU A 11 -12.52 15.74 -8.00
CA GLU A 11 -13.77 15.04 -8.35
C GLU A 11 -14.17 15.22 -9.82
N SER A 12 -13.81 16.35 -10.45
CA SER A 12 -14.11 16.64 -11.85
C SER A 12 -12.91 17.26 -12.55
N SER A 13 -12.67 16.88 -13.82
CA SER A 13 -11.59 17.46 -14.62
C SER A 13 -11.77 18.96 -14.88
N ARG A 14 -13.01 19.46 -14.79
CA ARG A 14 -13.33 20.89 -14.96
C ARG A 14 -12.84 21.77 -13.82
N ASN A 15 -12.65 21.20 -12.64
CA ASN A 15 -12.23 21.93 -11.44
C ASN A 15 -10.72 22.13 -11.35
N VAL A 16 -9.95 21.50 -12.24
CA VAL A 16 -8.49 21.49 -12.23
C VAL A 16 -7.92 21.94 -13.56
N GLN A 17 -6.74 22.54 -13.53
CA GLN A 17 -6.03 22.87 -14.77
C GLN A 17 -5.70 21.61 -15.59
N PRO A 18 -5.82 21.63 -16.94
CA PRO A 18 -5.52 20.46 -17.79
C PRO A 18 -4.11 19.88 -17.63
N HIS A 19 -3.12 20.72 -17.35
CA HIS A 19 -1.74 20.28 -17.13
C HIS A 19 -1.55 19.44 -15.87
N PHE A 20 -2.44 19.56 -14.88
CA PHE A 20 -2.43 18.71 -13.69
C PHE A 20 -2.70 17.24 -14.05
N LEU A 21 -3.72 16.98 -14.87
CA LEU A 21 -4.09 15.62 -15.29
C LEU A 21 -2.99 14.99 -16.15
N GLU A 22 -2.42 15.77 -17.07
CA GLU A 22 -1.27 15.31 -17.85
C GLU A 22 -0.07 14.98 -16.97
N PHE A 23 0.22 15.84 -15.99
CA PHE A 23 1.28 15.58 -15.03
C PHE A 23 1.02 14.28 -14.26
N LEU A 24 -0.19 14.07 -13.74
CA LEU A 24 -0.56 12.83 -13.05
C LEU A 24 -0.30 11.59 -13.92
N LEU A 25 -0.78 11.60 -15.16
CA LEU A 25 -0.58 10.48 -16.09
C LEU A 25 0.89 10.27 -16.49
N SER A 26 1.75 11.28 -16.31
CA SER A 26 3.19 11.15 -16.54
C SER A 26 3.96 10.49 -15.38
N LEU A 27 3.32 10.32 -14.21
CA LEU A 27 3.94 9.72 -13.02
C LEU A 27 4.06 8.19 -13.10
N GLY A 28 3.16 7.51 -13.80
CA GLY A 28 3.17 6.05 -13.89
C GLY A 28 1.99 5.50 -14.70
N TRP A 29 1.85 4.18 -14.68
CA TRP A 29 0.75 3.47 -15.31
C TRP A 29 -0.48 3.45 -14.41
N SER A 30 -1.66 3.72 -14.97
CA SER A 30 -2.93 3.50 -14.28
C SER A 30 -3.17 2.00 -14.10
N VAL A 31 -3.33 1.53 -12.87
CA VAL A 31 -3.60 0.11 -12.56
C VAL A 31 -4.80 -0.05 -11.62
N ASP A 32 -5.56 -1.12 -11.80
CA ASP A 32 -6.69 -1.49 -10.95
C ASP A 32 -6.20 -2.12 -9.65
N VAL A 33 -6.64 -1.59 -8.51
CA VAL A 33 -6.18 -2.04 -7.18
C VAL A 33 -6.53 -3.50 -6.92
N GLY A 34 -7.74 -3.94 -7.31
CA GLY A 34 -8.19 -5.32 -7.07
C GLY A 34 -7.46 -6.40 -7.87
N LYS A 35 -6.80 -6.03 -8.99
CA LYS A 35 -6.07 -6.96 -9.87
C LYS A 35 -4.55 -6.82 -9.74
N HIS A 36 -4.07 -5.79 -9.04
CA HIS A 36 -2.65 -5.48 -8.98
C HIS A 36 -1.95 -6.27 -7.86
N PRO A 37 -0.88 -7.05 -8.17
CA PRO A 37 -0.19 -7.88 -7.18
C PRO A 37 0.83 -7.12 -6.33
N GLY A 38 1.13 -5.87 -6.66
CA GLY A 38 2.16 -5.05 -6.01
C GLY A 38 1.62 -4.15 -4.89
N TRP A 39 2.41 -3.11 -4.58
CA TRP A 39 2.03 -2.06 -3.65
C TRP A 39 1.02 -1.09 -4.27
N THR A 40 -0.13 -0.93 -3.63
CA THR A 40 -1.25 -0.08 -4.08
C THR A 40 -1.45 1.15 -3.20
N GLY A 41 -0.44 1.52 -2.40
CA GLY A 41 -0.49 2.71 -1.54
C GLY A 41 -1.00 2.45 -0.12
N HIS A 42 -1.65 1.30 0.14
CA HIS A 42 -2.11 0.93 1.47
C HIS A 42 -1.92 -0.56 1.75
N VAL A 43 -1.50 -0.93 2.97
CA VAL A 43 -1.22 -2.34 3.36
C VAL A 43 -2.43 -3.25 3.17
N SER A 44 -3.64 -2.78 3.47
CA SER A 44 -4.85 -3.60 3.37
C SER A 44 -5.26 -3.93 1.94
N THR A 45 -4.83 -3.14 0.96
CA THR A 45 -5.19 -3.29 -0.46
C THR A 45 -4.01 -3.76 -1.31
N SER A 46 -2.83 -3.95 -0.71
CA SER A 46 -1.61 -4.36 -1.42
C SER A 46 -1.39 -5.86 -1.37
N TRP A 47 -0.62 -6.38 -2.33
CA TRP A 47 -0.23 -7.80 -2.42
C TRP A 47 -1.41 -8.77 -2.38
N SER A 48 -2.56 -8.36 -2.89
CA SER A 48 -3.63 -9.30 -3.24
C SER A 48 -3.18 -10.07 -4.48
N ILE A 49 -2.63 -11.26 -4.25
CA ILE A 49 -2.49 -12.26 -5.30
C ILE A 49 -3.91 -12.63 -5.71
N ASN A 50 -4.21 -12.51 -7.01
CA ASN A 50 -5.49 -12.90 -7.61
C ASN A 50 -6.05 -14.16 -6.92
N SER A 51 -7.03 -13.99 -6.04
CA SER A 51 -8.07 -14.99 -5.90
C SER A 51 -8.85 -14.87 -7.20
N CYS A 52 -8.34 -15.54 -8.22
CA CYS A 52 -9.06 -15.81 -9.45
C CYS A 52 -10.39 -16.44 -9.03
N ASP A 53 -11.44 -15.63 -9.05
CA ASP A 53 -12.75 -16.19 -9.32
C ASP A 53 -12.67 -16.61 -10.78
N ASP A 54 -12.60 -17.92 -11.00
CA ASP A 54 -12.53 -18.57 -12.31
C ASP A 54 -13.91 -18.51 -12.99
N GLY A 55 -14.54 -17.34 -12.90
CA GLY A 55 -15.74 -16.96 -13.62
C GLY A 55 -15.30 -16.06 -14.75
N GLU A 56 -15.21 -16.61 -15.95
CA GLU A 56 -15.34 -15.86 -17.19
C GLU A 56 -16.71 -15.16 -17.21
N GLY A 57 -16.86 -14.09 -16.44
CA GLY A 57 -17.76 -13.01 -16.79
C GLY A 57 -17.14 -12.31 -18.00
N PRO A 58 -17.93 -11.77 -18.94
CA PRO A 58 -17.36 -11.09 -20.08
C PRO A 58 -16.39 -10.03 -19.57
N GLU A 59 -15.25 -9.89 -20.24
CA GLU A 59 -14.48 -8.65 -20.20
C GLU A 59 -15.43 -7.53 -20.62
N GLN A 60 -16.24 -7.05 -19.69
CA GLN A 60 -16.64 -5.67 -19.68
C GLN A 60 -15.30 -4.96 -19.50
N ASP A 61 -14.69 -4.61 -20.64
CA ASP A 61 -14.46 -3.21 -20.89
C ASP A 61 -15.66 -2.45 -20.30
N GLU A 62 -15.60 -2.18 -19.00
CA GLU A 62 -16.29 -1.05 -18.42
C GLU A 62 -15.65 0.13 -19.16
N VAL A 63 -16.18 0.39 -20.35
CA VAL A 63 -16.36 1.71 -20.89
C VAL A 63 -17.06 2.42 -19.75
N ILE A 64 -16.26 2.98 -18.83
CA ILE A 64 -16.70 3.88 -17.79
C ILE A 64 -17.55 4.88 -18.55
N SER A 65 -18.86 4.76 -18.39
CA SER A 65 -19.82 5.72 -18.89
C SER A 65 -19.26 7.08 -18.53
N SER A 66 -19.20 7.96 -19.52
CA SER A 66 -18.58 9.28 -19.53
C SER A 66 -19.13 10.20 -18.43
N GLU A 67 -18.89 9.85 -17.17
CA GLU A 67 -18.92 10.75 -16.04
C GLU A 67 -17.51 11.28 -15.90
N ASP A 68 -17.41 12.59 -15.75
CA ASP A 68 -16.15 13.31 -15.62
C ASP A 68 -15.56 13.02 -14.22
N VAL A 69 -15.07 11.79 -13.99
CA VAL A 69 -14.55 11.31 -12.68
C VAL A 69 -13.20 11.97 -12.32
N GLY A 70 -12.72 12.93 -13.12
CA GLY A 70 -11.52 13.71 -12.80
C GLY A 70 -10.32 12.84 -12.44
N ALA A 71 -9.58 13.25 -11.41
CA ALA A 71 -8.44 12.51 -10.87
C ALA A 71 -8.77 11.69 -9.61
N SER A 72 -10.01 11.78 -9.10
CA SER A 72 -10.44 11.07 -7.88
C SER A 72 -10.43 9.54 -8.03
N ILE A 73 -10.43 9.03 -9.26
CA ILE A 73 -10.30 7.58 -9.54
C ILE A 73 -9.01 6.97 -8.99
N PHE A 74 -7.94 7.78 -8.85
CA PHE A 74 -6.62 7.34 -8.37
C PHE A 74 -6.51 7.34 -6.82
N ASN A 75 -7.60 7.07 -6.11
CA ASN A 75 -7.70 7.17 -4.65
C ASN A 75 -7.12 5.99 -3.85
N GLY A 76 -6.51 4.98 -4.51
CA GLY A 76 -5.98 3.81 -3.79
C GLY A 76 -7.01 2.74 -3.45
N GLN A 77 -8.29 2.95 -3.82
CA GLN A 77 -9.36 1.95 -3.71
C GLN A 77 -9.75 1.39 -5.08
N LYS A 78 -9.97 2.28 -6.07
CA LYS A 78 -10.31 1.90 -7.44
C LYS A 78 -9.03 1.68 -8.26
N LYS A 79 -8.27 2.77 -8.47
CA LYS A 79 -7.02 2.77 -9.22
C LYS A 79 -5.89 3.46 -8.46
N VAL A 80 -4.66 3.20 -8.90
CA VAL A 80 -3.46 3.97 -8.53
C VAL A 80 -2.60 4.23 -9.76
N LEU A 81 -1.74 5.24 -9.65
CA LEU A 81 -0.67 5.47 -10.62
C LEU A 81 0.58 4.74 -10.14
N TYR A 82 0.91 3.64 -10.82
CA TYR A 82 1.98 2.74 -10.44
C TYR A 82 3.22 2.89 -11.32
N TYR A 83 4.40 2.85 -10.71
CA TYR A 83 5.66 2.77 -11.42
C TYR A 83 6.57 1.74 -10.75
N ALA A 84 7.27 0.97 -11.56
CA ALA A 84 8.30 0.06 -11.09
C ALA A 84 9.47 -0.02 -12.06
N ASP A 85 10.65 -0.29 -11.50
CA ASP A 85 11.84 -0.71 -12.21
C ASP A 85 12.42 -1.99 -11.57
N ALA A 86 13.63 -2.39 -11.96
CA ALA A 86 14.25 -3.61 -11.45
C ALA A 86 14.47 -3.63 -9.92
N LEU A 87 14.46 -2.48 -9.24
CA LEU A 87 14.86 -2.34 -7.84
C LEU A 87 13.88 -1.51 -6.98
N THR A 88 12.89 -0.86 -7.59
CA THR A 88 11.95 0.02 -6.92
C THR A 88 10.54 -0.10 -7.45
N GLU A 89 9.60 0.02 -6.53
CA GLU A 89 8.17 0.13 -6.79
C GLU A 89 7.67 1.39 -6.08
N ILE A 90 6.75 2.10 -6.70
CA ILE A 90 6.09 3.28 -6.13
C ILE A 90 4.66 3.36 -6.65
N ALA A 91 3.74 3.66 -5.75
CA ALA A 91 2.36 3.99 -6.06
C ALA A 91 2.09 5.45 -5.68
N PHE A 92 1.51 6.20 -6.60
CA PHE A 92 0.97 7.53 -6.33
C PHE A 92 -0.54 7.42 -6.16
N VAL A 93 -1.00 7.95 -5.04
CA VAL A 93 -2.42 8.01 -4.66
C VAL A 93 -2.82 9.48 -4.66
N VAL A 94 -3.98 9.77 -5.26
CA VAL A 94 -4.61 11.08 -5.26
C VAL A 94 -5.68 11.07 -4.18
N PRO A 95 -5.48 11.78 -3.06
CA PRO A 95 -6.49 11.85 -2.01
C PRO A 95 -7.77 12.46 -2.55
N SER A 96 -8.90 11.81 -2.29
CA SER A 96 -10.24 12.29 -2.59
C SER A 96 -11.08 12.25 -1.32
N PRO A 97 -12.17 13.01 -1.23
CA PRO A 97 -13.13 12.83 -0.14
C PRO A 97 -13.56 11.36 -0.12
N VAL A 98 -13.48 10.73 1.05
CA VAL A 98 -13.96 9.35 1.21
C VAL A 98 -15.47 9.37 1.00
N GLU A 99 -15.96 8.72 -0.06
CA GLU A 99 -17.38 8.37 -0.15
C GLU A 99 -17.66 7.39 0.98
N SER A 100 -18.22 7.90 2.09
CA SER A 100 -18.86 7.05 3.07
C SER A 100 -20.00 6.32 2.37
N LEU A 101 -19.78 5.05 2.01
CA LEU A 101 -20.79 4.12 1.55
C LEU A 101 -21.80 3.82 2.67
N THR A 102 -22.55 4.83 3.13
CA THR A 102 -23.59 4.72 4.17
C THR A 102 -24.97 5.15 3.69
N ASP A 103 -25.14 5.65 2.46
CA ASP A 103 -26.43 6.20 2.01
C ASP A 103 -27.14 5.39 0.91
N SER A 104 -26.96 4.06 0.84
CA SER A 104 -27.69 3.26 -0.16
C SER A 104 -28.06 1.83 0.27
N LEU A 105 -28.44 1.64 1.53
CA LEU A 105 -29.23 0.46 1.96
C LEU A 105 -30.25 0.85 3.05
N GLU A 106 -30.98 1.95 2.86
CA GLU A 106 -32.29 2.09 3.49
C GLU A 106 -33.37 1.62 2.51
N SER A 107 -33.52 0.30 2.40
CA SER A 107 -34.72 -0.30 1.83
C SER A 107 -35.25 -1.34 2.80
N ASN A 108 -36.25 -0.91 3.58
CA ASN A 108 -37.30 -1.69 4.23
C ASN A 108 -37.10 -3.21 4.28
N ILE A 109 -36.73 -3.71 5.46
CA ILE A 109 -37.12 -5.05 5.88
C ILE A 109 -37.50 -4.97 7.36
N SER A 110 -38.82 -5.07 7.56
CA SER A 110 -39.52 -5.18 8.82
C SER A 110 -38.99 -6.32 9.69
N ASP A 111 -38.94 -6.06 10.99
CA ASP A 111 -38.78 -7.06 12.05
C ASP A 111 -39.74 -8.25 11.85
N GLN A 112 -39.18 -9.45 11.70
CA GLN A 112 -39.88 -10.69 12.03
C GLN A 112 -38.86 -11.73 12.49
N ASP A 113 -38.94 -12.03 13.79
CA ASP A 113 -38.32 -13.18 14.43
C ASP A 113 -38.80 -14.48 13.76
N SER A 114 -37.87 -15.34 13.36
CA SER A 114 -38.16 -16.73 12.98
C SER A 114 -36.91 -17.58 13.13
N ASP A 115 -36.83 -18.28 14.27
CA ASP A 115 -36.00 -19.46 14.44
C ASP A 115 -36.27 -20.46 13.33
N SER A 116 -35.28 -20.75 12.49
CA SER A 116 -35.24 -22.02 11.76
C SER A 116 -33.80 -22.49 11.55
N ASN A 117 -33.50 -23.52 12.34
CA ASN A 117 -32.39 -24.44 12.23
C ASN A 117 -32.48 -25.14 10.86
N MET A 118 -31.50 -24.94 9.97
CA MET A 118 -31.20 -25.88 8.90
C MET A 118 -29.69 -26.03 8.76
N ASP A 119 -29.19 -27.14 9.30
CA ASP A 119 -27.87 -27.70 9.05
C ASP A 119 -27.70 -28.10 7.58
N LEU A 120 -26.74 -27.48 6.89
CA LEU A 120 -26.02 -28.10 5.78
C LEU A 120 -24.61 -27.48 5.68
N MET A 121 -23.63 -28.26 6.14
CA MET A 121 -22.18 -27.98 6.13
C MET A 121 -21.53 -28.29 4.75
N PRO A 122 -20.18 -28.27 4.59
CA PRO A 122 -19.17 -27.20 4.63
C PRO A 122 -18.50 -27.01 3.24
N GLY A 123 -18.07 -25.79 2.90
CA GLY A 123 -17.30 -25.57 1.66
C GLY A 123 -16.23 -24.48 1.73
N ILE A 124 -15.66 -24.17 2.90
CA ILE A 124 -14.50 -23.27 2.98
C ILE A 124 -13.25 -24.15 3.05
N LEU A 125 -12.66 -24.41 1.89
CA LEU A 125 -11.29 -24.91 1.83
C LEU A 125 -10.39 -23.83 2.44
N LYS A 126 -10.01 -24.07 3.70
CA LYS A 126 -8.81 -23.48 4.30
C LYS A 126 -7.65 -23.73 3.34
N GLN A 127 -7.17 -22.69 2.68
CA GLN A 127 -5.86 -22.72 2.04
C GLN A 127 -4.84 -23.17 3.12
N PRO A 128 -4.09 -24.26 2.93
CA PRO A 128 -2.99 -24.57 3.84
C PRO A 128 -1.95 -23.45 3.69
N SER A 129 -1.39 -23.01 4.81
CA SER A 129 -0.16 -22.22 4.77
C SER A 129 0.86 -23.01 3.94
N LEU A 130 1.41 -22.40 2.88
CA LEU A 130 2.51 -22.97 2.12
C LEU A 130 3.78 -22.97 2.98
N THR A 131 3.81 -23.89 3.93
CA THR A 131 4.99 -24.27 4.68
C THR A 131 5.69 -25.33 3.86
N LEU A 132 6.97 -25.11 3.51
CA LEU A 132 7.83 -26.12 2.91
C LEU A 132 8.22 -27.14 4.00
N GLU A 133 7.24 -27.85 4.55
CA GLU A 133 7.44 -28.92 5.52
C GLU A 133 7.53 -30.22 4.71
N LEU A 134 8.76 -30.70 4.51
CA LEU A 134 9.03 -31.95 3.80
C LEU A 134 8.60 -33.21 4.59
N PHE A 135 8.09 -33.06 5.82
CA PHE A 135 7.64 -34.17 6.67
C PHE A 135 6.47 -33.76 7.57
N PRO A 136 5.40 -34.57 7.70
CA PRO A 136 4.33 -34.32 8.67
C PRO A 136 4.78 -34.74 10.07
N ASN A 137 5.04 -33.78 10.97
CA ASN A 137 5.18 -34.08 12.38
C ASN A 137 3.80 -34.11 13.05
N HIS A 138 3.33 -35.30 13.41
CA HIS A 138 2.19 -35.50 14.30
C HIS A 138 2.57 -35.13 15.73
N THR A 139 2.13 -33.96 16.19
CA THR A 139 1.99 -33.69 17.64
C THR A 139 0.73 -32.87 17.88
N ASP A 140 -0.25 -33.51 18.49
CA ASP A 140 -1.53 -32.93 18.90
C ASP A 140 -1.36 -31.86 20.00
N ASN A 141 -1.90 -30.68 19.70
CA ASN A 141 -2.80 -29.87 20.52
C ASN A 141 -2.59 -29.83 22.06
N LEU A 142 -2.11 -28.69 22.60
CA LEU A 142 -2.43 -28.24 23.97
C LEU A 142 -2.46 -26.69 24.07
N ASN A 143 -3.68 -26.16 24.23
CA ASN A 143 -4.12 -25.00 25.02
C ASN A 143 -3.51 -23.59 24.84
N SER A 144 -4.40 -22.58 24.64
CA SER A 144 -4.79 -21.68 25.74
C SER A 144 -5.95 -20.76 25.34
N SER A 145 -7.01 -20.79 26.16
CA SER A 145 -8.20 -19.95 26.09
C SER A 145 -7.89 -18.47 26.33
N GLN A 146 -8.35 -17.57 25.46
CA GLN A 146 -8.41 -16.13 25.77
C GLN A 146 -9.83 -15.56 25.62
N ARG A 147 -10.34 -15.26 26.82
CA ARG A 147 -11.49 -14.47 27.24
C ARG A 147 -11.78 -13.25 26.35
N LEU A 148 -13.00 -13.16 25.84
CA LEU A 148 -13.54 -12.01 25.10
C LEU A 148 -13.82 -10.84 26.06
N SER A 149 -13.48 -9.63 25.64
CA SER A 149 -14.03 -8.38 26.18
C SER A 149 -14.38 -7.41 25.04
N PRO A 150 -15.44 -6.59 25.17
CA PRO A 150 -15.99 -5.81 24.08
C PRO A 150 -15.47 -4.37 24.11
N SER A 151 -15.12 -3.79 22.95
CA SER A 151 -15.45 -2.40 22.56
C SER A 151 -14.72 -1.96 21.28
N SER A 152 -15.44 -1.12 20.52
CA SER A 152 -15.07 -0.32 19.34
C SER A 152 -14.83 -1.08 18.03
N ARG A 153 -15.81 -0.92 17.11
CA ARG A 153 -15.71 -1.29 15.70
C ARG A 153 -14.74 -0.32 15.00
N MET A 154 -13.50 -0.76 14.81
CA MET A 154 -12.67 -0.32 13.69
C MET A 154 -12.52 -1.51 12.74
N LYS A 155 -12.54 -1.26 11.42
CA LYS A 155 -12.40 -2.31 10.40
C LYS A 155 -11.11 -3.09 10.69
N LYS A 156 -11.26 -4.30 11.24
CA LYS A 156 -10.14 -5.19 11.56
C LYS A 156 -9.45 -5.56 10.25
N LEU A 157 -8.13 -5.38 10.20
CA LEU A 157 -7.27 -6.03 9.21
C LEU A 157 -7.64 -7.53 9.16
N PRO A 158 -7.70 -8.19 7.98
CA PRO A 158 -7.87 -9.63 7.94
C PRO A 158 -6.79 -10.29 8.79
N GLN A 159 -7.17 -10.87 9.92
CA GLN A 159 -6.24 -11.56 10.81
C GLN A 159 -5.58 -12.69 10.00
N GLY A 160 -4.27 -12.60 9.79
CA GLY A 160 -3.47 -13.69 9.23
C GLY A 160 -2.69 -13.41 7.95
N ARG A 161 -2.78 -12.23 7.30
CA ARG A 161 -1.88 -11.93 6.17
C ARG A 161 -0.49 -11.51 6.68
N PRO A 162 0.60 -12.21 6.31
CA PRO A 162 1.94 -11.76 6.62
C PRO A 162 2.26 -10.52 5.79
N VAL A 163 2.18 -9.35 6.40
CA VAL A 163 2.66 -8.11 5.79
C VAL A 163 4.19 -8.21 5.68
N PRO A 164 4.79 -7.93 4.52
CA PRO A 164 6.24 -7.86 4.41
C PRO A 164 6.80 -6.94 5.49
N PRO A 165 8.02 -7.17 6.01
CA PRO A 165 8.62 -6.23 6.96
C PRO A 165 8.84 -4.90 6.25
N LEU A 166 7.91 -3.97 6.44
CA LEU A 166 7.96 -2.65 5.81
C LEU A 166 9.10 -1.86 6.44
N GLY A 167 9.76 -1.05 5.62
CA GLY A 167 10.81 -0.14 6.09
C GLY A 167 10.22 0.96 6.99
N PRO A 168 11.05 1.92 7.44
CA PRO A 168 10.54 3.12 8.07
C PRO A 168 9.48 3.77 7.19
N GLU A 169 8.46 4.32 7.83
CA GLU A 169 7.41 5.07 7.15
C GLU A 169 8.04 6.19 6.33
N THR A 170 7.72 6.24 5.03
CA THR A 170 8.17 7.31 4.17
C THR A 170 7.00 7.90 3.41
N ARG A 171 6.45 8.97 3.95
CA ARG A 171 5.46 9.81 3.27
C ARG A 171 6.14 10.96 2.55
N VAL A 172 5.70 11.23 1.32
CA VAL A 172 6.11 12.36 0.49
C VAL A 172 4.86 12.89 -0.19
N SER A 173 4.63 14.20 -0.09
CA SER A 173 3.47 14.84 -0.69
C SER A 173 3.87 15.59 -1.95
N VAL A 174 3.10 15.43 -3.02
CA VAL A 174 3.24 16.22 -4.24
C VAL A 174 2.00 17.07 -4.39
N VAL A 175 2.17 18.38 -4.48
CA VAL A 175 1.06 19.33 -4.42
C VAL A 175 1.07 20.21 -5.66
N TRP A 176 -0.03 20.17 -6.41
CA TRP A 176 -0.25 21.11 -7.52
C TRP A 176 -0.87 22.39 -6.99
N VAL A 177 -0.25 23.54 -7.28
CA VAL A 177 -0.73 24.83 -6.78
C VAL A 177 -0.87 25.83 -7.92
N GLU A 178 -2.11 26.25 -8.19
CA GLU A 178 -2.42 27.21 -9.26
C GLU A 178 -2.03 28.65 -8.89
N ARG A 179 -2.10 29.03 -7.61
CA ARG A 179 -1.64 30.33 -7.11
C ARG A 179 -0.44 30.15 -6.19
N TYR A 180 0.70 30.71 -6.56
CA TYR A 180 1.95 30.49 -5.83
C TYR A 180 1.86 30.90 -4.35
N ASP A 181 1.08 31.95 -4.04
CA ASP A 181 0.90 32.44 -2.66
C ASP A 181 0.14 31.45 -1.75
N ASP A 182 -0.64 30.52 -2.32
CA ASP A 182 -1.37 29.50 -1.54
C ASP A 182 -0.41 28.51 -0.84
N ILE A 183 0.87 28.46 -1.22
CA ILE A 183 1.88 27.60 -0.60
C ILE A 183 2.09 27.96 0.88
N GLU A 184 2.08 29.25 1.23
CA GLU A 184 2.35 29.69 2.62
C GLU A 184 1.23 29.27 3.59
N ASN A 185 0.01 29.07 3.09
CA ASN A 185 -1.16 28.70 3.87
C ASN A 185 -1.60 27.25 3.63
N PHE A 186 -0.74 26.40 3.05
CA PHE A 186 -1.10 25.03 2.72
C PHE A 186 -1.33 24.18 4.00
N PRO A 187 -2.54 23.60 4.20
CA PRO A 187 -2.89 22.89 5.43
C PRO A 187 -2.39 21.43 5.42
N LEU A 188 -1.06 21.24 5.42
CA LEU A 188 -0.46 19.91 5.35
C LEU A 188 -0.95 19.00 6.49
N SER A 189 -0.98 19.49 7.72
CA SER A 189 -1.37 18.73 8.92
C SER A 189 -2.76 18.12 8.81
N ASP A 190 -3.72 18.90 8.31
CA ASP A 190 -5.11 18.47 8.16
C ASP A 190 -5.24 17.40 7.06
N LEU A 191 -4.42 17.48 6.02
CA LEU A 191 -4.42 16.53 4.90
C LEU A 191 -3.74 15.19 5.25
N MET A 192 -2.89 15.14 6.27
CA MET A 192 -2.14 13.93 6.62
C MET A 192 -3.02 12.75 7.05
N THR A 193 -4.23 13.02 7.56
CA THR A 193 -5.19 11.97 7.96
C THR A 193 -5.74 11.21 6.75
N GLU A 194 -5.73 11.83 5.57
CA GLU A 194 -6.28 11.26 4.33
C GLU A 194 -5.24 10.45 3.53
N ILE A 195 -3.95 10.58 3.87
CA ILE A 195 -2.83 9.93 3.16
C ILE A 195 -2.24 8.79 4.02
N SER A 196 -3.11 8.05 4.69
CA SER A 196 -2.72 6.90 5.51
C SER A 196 -2.23 5.75 4.63
N THR A 197 -1.21 5.00 5.09
CA THR A 197 -0.65 3.87 4.35
C THR A 197 -0.97 2.52 4.99
N GLY A 198 -1.58 2.52 6.18
CA GLY A 198 -1.83 1.33 7.00
C GLY A 198 -0.59 0.86 7.78
N VAL A 199 0.53 1.59 7.71
CA VAL A 199 1.81 1.25 8.36
C VAL A 199 1.99 1.98 9.70
N GLU A 200 1.24 3.07 9.88
CA GLU A 200 1.24 3.94 11.07
C GLU A 200 0.87 3.25 12.40
N THR A 201 0.31 2.03 12.38
CA THR A 201 -0.34 1.41 13.56
C THR A 201 0.59 0.64 14.51
N THR A 202 1.92 0.71 14.38
CA THR A 202 2.86 -0.01 15.27
C THR A 202 3.67 0.87 16.21
N ALA A 203 3.49 2.20 16.17
CA ALA A 203 4.11 3.13 17.09
C ALA A 203 3.08 3.69 18.09
N ASN A 204 2.71 2.85 19.05
CA ASN A 204 2.18 3.13 20.38
C ASN A 204 1.67 4.55 20.68
N SER A 205 0.38 4.62 21.01
CA SER A 205 -0.27 5.61 21.86
C SER A 205 0.66 6.10 22.99
N SER A 206 1.26 7.29 22.87
CA SER A 206 1.77 8.16 23.96
C SER A 206 2.81 9.22 23.52
N THR A 207 2.62 9.94 22.41
CA THR A 207 3.42 11.16 22.14
C THR A 207 2.59 12.31 21.58
N SER A 208 1.59 12.75 22.36
CA SER A 208 0.74 13.94 22.09
C SER A 208 1.53 15.26 21.95
N LEU A 209 2.82 15.28 22.32
CA LEU A 209 3.69 16.47 22.24
C LEU A 209 4.63 16.50 21.03
N ARG A 210 4.56 15.54 20.10
CA ARG A 210 5.47 15.44 18.92
C ARG A 210 4.81 15.68 17.56
N SER A 211 3.51 15.98 17.52
CA SER A 211 2.77 16.18 16.27
C SER A 211 3.35 17.31 15.39
N THR A 212 3.76 18.42 16.01
CA THR A 212 4.31 19.59 15.29
C THR A 212 5.73 19.39 14.73
N ALA A 213 6.48 18.40 15.21
CA ALA A 213 7.81 18.07 14.68
C ALA A 213 7.70 17.19 13.43
N LEU A 214 6.76 16.25 13.40
CA LEU A 214 6.50 15.35 12.26
C LEU A 214 6.03 16.11 11.02
N GLU A 215 5.28 17.20 11.19
CA GLU A 215 4.84 18.09 10.11
C GLU A 215 6.01 18.73 9.35
N LYS A 216 7.11 19.04 10.06
CA LYS A 216 8.32 19.61 9.46
C LYS A 216 9.20 18.56 8.78
N GLU A 217 8.88 17.27 8.91
CA GLU A 217 9.67 16.16 8.39
C GLU A 217 9.06 15.48 7.15
N VAL A 218 7.79 15.76 6.81
CA VAL A 218 7.17 15.26 5.57
C VAL A 218 7.60 16.14 4.40
N PRO A 219 8.36 15.62 3.42
CA PRO A 219 8.79 16.42 2.29
C PRO A 219 7.61 16.70 1.39
N VAL A 220 7.44 17.97 1.02
CA VAL A 220 6.40 18.44 0.12
C VAL A 220 7.04 19.03 -1.13
N ILE A 221 6.65 18.53 -2.29
CA ILE A 221 7.05 19.05 -3.60
C ILE A 221 5.87 19.80 -4.18
N PHE A 222 5.91 21.12 -4.12
CA PHE A 222 4.94 22.00 -4.77
C PHE A 222 5.31 22.23 -6.23
N ILE A 223 4.32 22.13 -7.10
CA ILE A 223 4.42 22.35 -8.53
C ILE A 223 3.50 23.51 -8.89
N HIS A 224 4.09 24.59 -9.39
CA HIS A 224 3.36 25.77 -9.81
C HIS A 224 3.51 26.00 -11.34
N PRO A 225 2.42 25.94 -12.11
CA PRO A 225 2.42 26.22 -13.54
C PRO A 225 2.69 27.71 -13.81
N LEU A 226 3.61 28.00 -14.74
CA LEU A 226 3.91 29.36 -15.20
C LEU A 226 3.22 29.64 -16.54
N ASN A 227 2.98 30.92 -16.80
CA ASN A 227 2.37 31.40 -18.05
C ASN A 227 3.20 31.03 -19.30
N THR A 228 4.47 30.68 -19.12
CA THR A 228 5.40 30.24 -20.16
C THR A 228 5.21 28.77 -20.57
N GLY A 229 4.34 28.02 -19.90
CA GLY A 229 4.20 26.57 -20.07
C GLY A 229 5.30 25.74 -19.37
N LEU A 230 6.12 26.40 -18.55
CA LEU A 230 7.08 25.78 -17.65
C LEU A 230 6.50 25.66 -16.24
N PHE A 231 7.17 24.92 -15.36
CA PHE A 231 6.71 24.66 -14.00
C PHE A 231 7.77 25.07 -12.99
N ARG A 232 7.40 25.91 -12.03
CA ARG A 232 8.25 26.26 -10.88
C ARG A 232 8.07 25.22 -9.78
N ILE A 233 9.19 24.72 -9.26
CA ILE A 233 9.24 23.75 -8.18
C ILE A 233 9.58 24.46 -6.88
N LYS A 234 8.84 24.16 -5.82
CA LYS A 234 9.13 24.58 -4.44
C LYS A 234 9.17 23.34 -3.55
N ILE A 235 10.22 23.20 -2.74
CA ILE A 235 10.40 22.04 -1.85
C ILE A 235 10.37 22.50 -0.39
N GLN A 236 9.53 21.86 0.42
CA GLN A 236 9.40 22.11 1.86
C GLN A 236 9.61 20.80 2.65
N GLY A 237 9.96 20.88 3.93
CA GLY A 237 10.12 19.72 4.82
C GLY A 237 11.41 18.91 4.64
N ALA A 238 12.20 19.18 3.59
CA ALA A 238 13.54 18.61 3.37
C ALA A 238 14.66 19.48 4.00
N THR A 239 14.41 20.09 5.16
CA THR A 239 15.33 21.06 5.78
C THR A 239 16.47 20.36 6.53
N GLY A 240 17.55 20.07 5.81
CA GLY A 240 18.81 19.57 6.36
C GLY A 240 19.86 19.43 5.26
N LYS A 241 21.13 19.73 5.54
CA LYS A 241 22.23 19.65 4.54
C LYS A 241 22.38 18.26 3.91
N PHE A 242 21.90 17.24 4.61
CA PHE A 242 21.89 15.84 4.18
C PHE A 242 20.56 15.40 3.54
N ASN A 243 19.51 16.24 3.56
CA ASN A 243 18.18 15.91 3.03
C ASN A 243 17.95 16.42 1.61
N MET A 244 18.95 17.07 1.01
CA MET A 244 18.90 17.48 -0.40
C MET A 244 19.03 16.25 -1.31
N VAL A 245 17.98 15.99 -2.08
CA VAL A 245 17.92 14.87 -3.04
C VAL A 245 17.66 15.43 -4.42
N ILE A 246 18.64 15.26 -5.30
CA ILE A 246 18.61 15.61 -6.72
C ILE A 246 17.83 14.47 -7.42
N PRO A 247 16.92 14.75 -8.38
CA PRO A 247 17.07 15.81 -9.38
C PRO A 247 16.39 17.16 -9.13
N LEU A 248 15.26 17.24 -8.41
CA LEU A 248 14.60 18.53 -8.20
C LEU A 248 15.25 19.32 -7.05
N VAL A 249 15.36 20.64 -7.23
CA VAL A 249 15.84 21.58 -6.22
C VAL A 249 14.82 22.71 -6.05
N ASP A 250 14.76 23.28 -4.84
CA ASP A 250 13.90 24.43 -4.56
C ASP A 250 14.15 25.60 -5.52
N GLY A 251 13.07 26.18 -6.07
CA GLY A 251 13.12 27.27 -7.03
C GLY A 251 13.39 26.84 -8.49
N MET A 252 13.63 25.56 -8.76
CA MET A 252 13.94 25.08 -10.11
C MET A 252 12.76 25.26 -11.06
N ILE A 253 13.05 25.60 -12.32
CA ILE A 253 12.08 25.67 -13.41
C ILE A 253 12.23 24.45 -14.31
N VAL A 254 11.13 23.76 -14.59
CA VAL A 254 11.11 22.46 -15.27
C VAL A 254 10.17 22.51 -16.47
N SER A 255 10.53 21.79 -17.54
CA SER A 255 9.68 21.66 -18.72
C SER A 255 8.58 20.61 -18.51
N ARG A 256 7.46 20.80 -19.20
CA ARG A 256 6.31 19.88 -19.24
C ARG A 256 6.70 18.41 -19.40
N ARG A 257 7.58 18.11 -20.35
CA ARG A 257 8.00 16.73 -20.67
C ARG A 257 8.89 16.09 -19.61
N ALA A 258 9.67 16.89 -18.87
CA ALA A 258 10.60 16.38 -17.86
C ALA A 258 9.95 16.29 -16.46
N LEU A 259 8.84 17.00 -16.23
CA LEU A 259 8.23 17.18 -14.91
C LEU A 259 7.92 15.84 -14.21
N GLY A 260 7.14 14.96 -14.84
CA GLY A 260 6.77 13.67 -14.24
C GLY A 260 7.98 12.80 -13.88
N PHE A 261 8.95 12.72 -14.78
CA PHE A 261 10.19 11.97 -14.55
C PHE A 261 10.99 12.54 -13.37
N LEU A 262 11.19 13.87 -13.33
CA LEU A 262 11.99 14.50 -12.29
C LEU A 262 11.30 14.43 -10.93
N VAL A 263 9.97 14.62 -10.86
CA VAL A 263 9.21 14.45 -9.62
C VAL A 263 9.34 13.01 -9.13
N ARG A 264 9.07 12.02 -10.00
CA ARG A 264 9.18 10.59 -9.65
C ARG A 264 10.56 10.23 -9.12
N GLN A 265 11.64 10.63 -9.81
CA GLN A 265 13.01 10.37 -9.36
C GLN A 265 13.32 11.07 -8.03
N THR A 266 12.83 12.29 -7.82
CA THR A 266 13.01 13.00 -6.56
C THR A 266 12.31 12.29 -5.42
N VAL A 267 11.05 11.88 -5.60
CA VAL A 267 10.29 11.11 -4.60
C VAL A 267 11.00 9.80 -4.26
N ILE A 268 11.43 9.04 -5.27
CA ILE A 268 12.20 7.80 -5.06
C ILE A 268 13.48 8.06 -4.25
N ASN A 269 14.21 9.13 -4.55
CA ASN A 269 15.43 9.47 -3.84
C ASN A 269 15.16 9.92 -2.40
N ILE A 270 14.10 10.71 -2.16
CA ILE A 270 13.62 11.04 -0.80
C ILE A 270 13.35 9.75 -0.03
N CYS A 271 12.58 8.82 -0.61
CA CYS A 271 12.23 7.56 0.03
C CYS A 271 13.45 6.70 0.33
N ARG A 272 14.39 6.58 -0.62
CA ARG A 272 15.64 5.84 -0.42
C ARG A 272 16.49 6.46 0.68
N ARG A 273 16.58 7.79 0.72
CA ARG A 273 17.36 8.54 1.73
C ARG A 273 16.81 8.29 3.14
N LYS A 274 15.51 8.54 3.35
CA LYS A 274 14.83 8.29 4.64
C LYS A 274 14.98 6.85 5.10
N ARG A 275 14.91 5.91 4.15
CA ARG A 275 15.12 4.49 4.44
C ARG A 275 16.54 4.17 4.89
N LEU A 276 17.56 4.80 4.31
CA LEU A 276 18.96 4.61 4.69
C LEU A 276 19.34 5.30 6.00
N GLU A 277 18.61 6.36 6.38
CA GLU A 277 18.81 7.08 7.65
C GLU A 277 18.19 6.34 8.85
N SER A 278 17.33 5.35 8.61
CA SER A 278 16.69 4.59 9.68
C SER A 278 17.56 3.43 10.15
N ASP A 279 17.88 3.41 11.44
CA ASP A 279 18.63 2.31 12.08
C ASP A 279 17.90 0.96 12.03
N SER A 280 16.57 0.96 11.85
CA SER A 280 15.77 -0.26 11.74
C SER A 280 15.76 -0.85 10.32
N TYR A 281 16.32 -0.13 9.34
CA TYR A 281 16.36 -0.62 7.97
C TYR A 281 17.47 -1.65 7.78
N SER A 282 17.08 -2.81 7.27
CA SER A 282 18.00 -3.84 6.82
C SER A 282 17.80 -4.06 5.31
N PRO A 283 18.85 -3.92 4.49
CA PRO A 283 18.74 -4.12 3.05
C PRO A 283 18.17 -5.50 2.67
N PRO A 284 17.44 -5.62 1.55
CA PRO A 284 16.80 -6.88 1.15
C PRO A 284 17.77 -8.07 1.07
N HIS A 285 19.00 -7.86 0.62
CA HIS A 285 20.00 -8.93 0.53
C HIS A 285 20.46 -9.42 1.92
N VAL A 286 20.55 -8.52 2.92
CA VAL A 286 20.88 -8.89 4.31
C VAL A 286 19.73 -9.66 4.94
N ARG A 287 18.49 -9.18 4.78
CA ARG A 287 17.29 -9.88 5.25
C ARG A 287 17.16 -11.27 4.62
N ARG A 288 17.42 -11.38 3.31
CA ARG A 288 17.43 -12.66 2.60
C ARG A 288 18.49 -13.61 3.16
N LYS A 289 19.72 -13.14 3.40
CA LYS A 289 20.79 -13.94 4.04
C LYS A 289 20.36 -14.45 5.42
N GLN A 290 19.77 -13.59 6.24
CA GLN A 290 19.27 -14.00 7.55
C GLN A 290 18.20 -15.08 7.43
N LYS A 291 17.22 -14.90 6.53
CA LYS A 291 16.17 -15.90 6.29
C LYS A 291 16.71 -17.23 5.77
N ILE A 292 17.70 -17.22 4.89
CA ILE A 292 18.38 -18.45 4.44
C ILE A 292 19.04 -19.14 5.64
N THR A 293 19.70 -18.38 6.51
CA THR A 293 20.33 -18.92 7.73
C THR A 293 19.29 -19.50 8.68
N ASP A 294 18.15 -18.83 8.85
CA ASP A 294 17.02 -19.31 9.67
C ASP A 294 16.47 -20.64 9.12
N ILE A 295 16.30 -20.76 7.79
CA ILE A 295 15.88 -22.00 7.12
C ILE A 295 16.88 -23.12 7.37
N VAL A 296 18.17 -22.85 7.14
CA VAL A 296 19.25 -23.83 7.37
C VAL A 296 19.24 -24.32 8.81
N ASN A 297 19.07 -23.44 9.78
CA ASN A 297 19.05 -23.80 11.19
C ASN A 297 17.77 -24.55 11.59
N LYS A 298 16.61 -24.12 11.11
CA LYS A 298 15.30 -24.74 11.43
C LYS A 298 15.20 -26.16 10.87
N TYR A 299 15.66 -26.36 9.64
CA TYR A 299 15.57 -27.64 8.94
C TYR A 299 16.90 -28.40 8.94
N ARG A 300 17.83 -28.05 9.84
CA ARG A 300 19.12 -28.74 9.95
C ARG A 300 18.87 -30.19 10.37
N ASN A 301 19.05 -31.11 9.44
CA ASN A 301 19.09 -32.53 9.74
C ASN A 301 20.49 -32.91 10.24
N LYS A 302 20.56 -33.71 11.31
CA LYS A 302 21.81 -34.23 11.88
C LYS A 302 22.15 -35.64 11.39
N GLN A 303 21.31 -36.22 10.53
CA GLN A 303 21.53 -37.55 9.96
C GLN A 303 22.86 -37.60 9.20
N LEU A 304 23.50 -38.76 9.26
CA LEU A 304 24.63 -39.07 8.41
C LEU A 304 24.15 -39.26 6.96
N GLU A 305 25.01 -38.99 5.99
CA GLU A 305 24.69 -39.10 4.56
C GLU A 305 23.99 -40.44 4.18
N PRO A 306 24.42 -41.62 4.68
CA PRO A 306 23.71 -42.89 4.40
C PRO A 306 22.29 -42.97 4.99
N GLU A 307 22.07 -42.36 6.16
CA GLU A 307 20.75 -42.34 6.82
C GLU A 307 19.80 -41.41 6.08
N PHE A 308 20.31 -40.28 5.58
CA PHE A 308 19.56 -39.37 4.73
C PHE A 308 19.08 -40.08 3.46
N TYR A 309 19.98 -40.72 2.70
CA TYR A 309 19.59 -41.45 1.49
C TYR A 309 18.61 -42.59 1.79
N THR A 310 18.82 -43.34 2.88
CA THR A 310 17.89 -44.38 3.29
C THR A 310 16.48 -43.81 3.52
N SER A 311 16.37 -42.72 4.30
CA SER A 311 15.06 -42.08 4.58
C SER A 311 14.37 -41.53 3.32
N LEU A 312 15.14 -40.98 2.36
CA LEU A 312 14.62 -40.43 1.11
C LEU A 312 13.96 -41.51 0.23
N PHE A 313 14.51 -42.72 0.21
CA PHE A 313 14.02 -43.82 -0.63
C PHE A 313 13.10 -44.80 0.10
N GLN A 314 12.98 -44.72 1.44
CA GLN A 314 12.13 -45.61 2.23
C GLN A 314 10.63 -45.34 2.01
N GLU A 315 10.22 -44.09 1.78
CA GLU A 315 8.83 -43.74 1.45
C GLU A 315 8.40 -44.17 0.04
N VAL A 316 9.35 -44.28 -0.90
CA VAL A 316 9.08 -44.67 -2.29
C VAL A 316 8.86 -46.18 -2.42
N GLY A 317 9.50 -46.99 -1.57
CA GLY A 317 9.40 -48.45 -1.60
C GLY A 317 8.09 -49.01 -1.01
N LEU A 318 7.54 -48.38 0.03
CA LEU A 318 6.38 -48.92 0.75
C LEU A 318 5.03 -48.72 0.03
N LYS A 319 4.90 -47.70 -0.83
CA LYS A 319 3.66 -47.47 -1.60
C LYS A 319 3.49 -48.41 -2.80
N ASN A 320 4.55 -49.09 -3.24
CA ASN A 320 4.53 -49.97 -4.41
C ASN A 320 4.44 -51.46 -4.08
N CYS A 321 4.33 -51.85 -2.80
CA CYS A 321 4.29 -53.26 -2.39
C CYS A 321 2.94 -53.70 -1.82
N SER A 322 1.90 -52.87 -1.91
CA SER A 322 0.52 -53.21 -1.57
C SER A 322 -0.37 -53.06 -2.81
N SER A 323 -0.27 -54.02 -3.72
CA SER A 323 -1.26 -54.34 -4.77
C SER A 323 -1.30 -55.85 -4.95
#